data_AF-A0A6B1HDE3-F1
#
_entry.id   AF-A0A6B1HDE3-F1
#
_cell.length_a   1.000
_cell.length_b   1.000
_cell.length_c   1.000
_cell.angle_alpha   90.00
_cell.angle_beta   90.00
_cell.angle_gamma   90.00
#
_symmetry.space_group_name_H-M   'P 1'
#
loop_
_entity.id
_entity.type
_entity.pdbx_description
1 polymer ?
#
loop_
_entity_poly.entity_id
_entity_poly.type
_entity_poly.pdbx_seq_one_letter_code
_entity_poly.pdbx_strand_id
1 'polypeptide(L)'
;MPADKTTEREGEQALLASLRELIDEAGQGGTARQLGVDRKTLWRVLDSGRLTPRVRQALERRGANPEAARRRGRLDALERRTEMFEKDVGALAEAVEALRAEFETLGDLQAEALRAWERRLSAVESGQGLAQLVTGREPVAKPHRDHPEVVTLRGEEGEELVYGETAPVVAEWRLQRIAHLDEGARRVERARALVRMLELERVLAGVHELTLPPSTYPWDESRRRDELRGVKFALVSARWELAHALFWRWVRLALTLGRWRR
;
A
#
# COMPACT_ATOMS: atom_id res chain seq x y z
N MET A 1 -66.76 2.70 20.76
CA MET A 1 -65.29 2.76 20.65
C MET A 1 -64.79 1.58 19.80
N PRO A 2 -64.25 1.81 18.59
CA PRO A 2 -63.84 0.76 17.65
C PRO A 2 -62.30 0.56 17.52
N ALA A 3 -61.50 0.98 18.51
CA ALA A 3 -60.03 1.00 18.41
C ALA A 3 -59.35 -0.38 18.43
N ASP A 4 -60.04 -1.44 18.87
CA ASP A 4 -59.45 -2.76 19.14
C ASP A 4 -59.28 -3.64 17.88
N LYS A 5 -60.07 -3.39 16.83
CA LYS A 5 -60.07 -4.24 15.62
C LYS A 5 -58.95 -3.89 14.64
N THR A 6 -58.35 -2.71 14.75
CA THR A 6 -57.32 -2.23 13.82
C THR A 6 -55.96 -2.83 14.18
N THR A 7 -55.63 -2.84 15.46
CA THR A 7 -54.40 -3.43 16.02
C THR A 7 -54.34 -4.95 15.83
N GLU A 8 -55.47 -5.66 15.98
CA GLU A 8 -55.54 -7.10 15.70
C GLU A 8 -55.28 -7.43 14.22
N ARG A 9 -55.79 -6.58 13.30
CA ARG A 9 -55.57 -6.77 11.85
C ARG A 9 -54.14 -6.49 11.44
N GLU A 10 -53.50 -5.47 12.01
CA GLU A 10 -52.09 -5.15 11.78
C GLU A 10 -51.17 -6.26 12.30
N GLY A 11 -51.46 -6.80 13.50
CA GLY A 11 -50.73 -7.94 14.05
C GLY A 11 -50.85 -9.21 13.22
N GLU A 12 -52.05 -9.51 12.70
CA GLU A 12 -52.26 -10.65 11.82
C GLU A 12 -51.53 -10.50 10.47
N GLN A 13 -51.49 -9.30 9.90
CA GLN A 13 -50.72 -9.03 8.67
C GLN A 13 -49.22 -9.18 8.88
N ALA A 14 -48.67 -8.70 9.99
CA ALA A 14 -47.26 -8.86 10.31
C ALA A 14 -46.87 -10.35 10.45
N LEU A 15 -47.72 -11.16 11.09
CA LEU A 15 -47.50 -12.60 11.21
C LEU A 15 -47.61 -13.33 9.86
N LEU A 16 -48.50 -12.89 8.97
CA LEU A 16 -48.58 -13.41 7.59
C LEU A 16 -47.33 -13.06 6.78
N ALA A 17 -46.78 -11.86 6.93
CA ALA A 17 -45.52 -11.47 6.30
C ALA A 17 -44.36 -12.34 6.78
N SER A 18 -44.25 -12.55 8.10
CA SER A 18 -43.22 -13.44 8.66
C SER A 18 -43.38 -14.90 8.23
N LEU A 19 -44.62 -15.37 8.03
CA LEU A 19 -44.88 -16.69 7.47
C LEU A 19 -44.39 -16.82 6.03
N ARG A 20 -44.53 -15.77 5.21
CA ARG A 20 -44.06 -15.75 3.81
C ARG A 20 -42.53 -15.78 3.75
N GLU A 21 -41.85 -14.93 4.53
CA GLU A 21 -40.38 -14.97 4.65
C GLU A 21 -39.87 -16.37 4.99
N LEU A 22 -40.52 -17.04 5.96
CA LEU A 22 -40.16 -18.40 6.35
C LEU A 22 -40.36 -19.45 5.26
N ILE A 23 -41.30 -19.23 4.34
CA ILE A 23 -41.52 -20.09 3.19
C ILE A 23 -40.47 -19.82 2.13
N ASP A 24 -40.08 -18.56 1.93
CA ASP A 24 -39.05 -18.20 0.96
C ASP A 24 -37.67 -18.76 1.37
N GLU A 25 -37.35 -18.76 2.67
CA GLU A 25 -36.09 -19.30 3.20
C GLU A 25 -36.03 -20.84 3.19
N ALA A 26 -37.07 -21.51 3.67
CA ALA A 26 -37.02 -22.95 3.98
C ALA A 26 -37.88 -23.83 3.05
N GLY A 27 -38.64 -23.20 2.15
CA GLY A 27 -39.69 -23.85 1.37
C GLY A 27 -40.87 -24.30 2.24
N GLN A 28 -42.04 -24.43 1.61
CA GLN A 28 -43.31 -24.73 2.29
C GLN A 28 -43.27 -25.99 3.17
N GLY A 29 -42.53 -27.03 2.75
CA GLY A 29 -42.34 -28.27 3.51
C GLY A 29 -41.41 -28.11 4.71
N GLY A 30 -40.38 -27.27 4.60
CA GLY A 30 -39.47 -26.95 5.70
C GLY A 30 -40.18 -26.11 6.77
N THR A 31 -40.94 -25.09 6.35
CA THR A 31 -41.73 -24.24 7.24
C THR A 31 -42.76 -25.04 8.03
N ALA A 32 -43.44 -26.01 7.38
CA ALA A 32 -44.41 -26.90 8.04
C ALA A 32 -43.80 -27.68 9.20
N ARG A 33 -42.63 -28.29 8.96
CA ARG A 33 -41.88 -29.02 10.00
C ARG A 33 -41.43 -28.08 11.12
N GLN A 34 -40.90 -26.91 10.79
CA GLN A 34 -40.41 -25.95 11.79
C GLN A 34 -41.53 -25.39 12.68
N LEU A 35 -42.75 -25.22 12.15
CA LEU A 35 -43.90 -24.74 12.90
C LEU A 35 -44.71 -25.87 13.56
N GLY A 36 -44.37 -27.14 13.30
CA GLY A 36 -45.10 -28.30 13.85
C GLY A 36 -46.55 -28.41 13.33
N VAL A 37 -46.79 -27.98 12.09
CA VAL A 37 -48.11 -28.01 11.43
C VAL A 37 -48.05 -28.81 10.14
N ASP A 38 -49.19 -29.33 9.71
CA ASP A 38 -49.28 -30.04 8.43
C ASP A 38 -49.12 -29.08 7.25
N ARG A 39 -48.50 -29.56 6.16
CA ARG A 39 -48.27 -28.78 4.94
C ARG A 39 -49.59 -28.31 4.32
N LYS A 40 -50.65 -29.10 4.44
CA LYS A 40 -52.01 -28.73 3.99
C LYS A 40 -52.58 -27.56 4.78
N THR A 41 -52.27 -27.45 6.07
CA THR A 41 -52.67 -26.32 6.92
C THR A 41 -51.99 -25.04 6.47
N LEU A 42 -50.69 -25.10 6.15
CA LEU A 42 -49.93 -23.99 5.59
C LEU A 42 -50.48 -23.53 4.22
N TRP A 43 -50.77 -24.48 3.33
CA TRP A 43 -51.37 -24.17 2.03
C TRP A 43 -52.72 -23.45 2.18
N ARG A 44 -53.61 -23.93 3.07
CA ARG A 44 -54.89 -23.26 3.36
C ARG A 44 -54.74 -21.86 3.92
N VAL A 45 -53.72 -21.62 4.73
CA VAL A 45 -53.43 -20.29 5.29
C VAL A 45 -52.98 -19.31 4.20
N LEU A 46 -52.15 -19.78 3.25
CA LEU A 46 -51.70 -18.96 2.12
C LEU A 46 -52.82 -18.67 1.14
N ASP A 47 -53.65 -19.68 0.86
CA ASP A 47 -54.78 -19.58 -0.07
C ASP A 47 -55.90 -18.67 0.48
N SER A 48 -56.24 -18.83 1.78
CA SER A 48 -57.26 -18.00 2.43
C SER A 48 -56.77 -16.63 2.88
N GLY A 49 -55.45 -16.41 2.92
CA GLY A 49 -54.84 -15.20 3.45
C GLY A 49 -55.12 -14.96 4.94
N ARG A 50 -55.54 -15.98 5.70
CA ARG A 50 -55.87 -15.88 7.13
C ARG A 50 -55.12 -16.91 7.96
N LEU A 51 -54.59 -16.50 9.11
CA LEU A 51 -53.86 -17.41 9.99
C LEU A 51 -54.84 -18.29 10.76
N THR A 52 -54.61 -19.60 10.73
CA THR A 52 -55.29 -20.49 11.69
C THR A 52 -54.74 -20.25 13.10
N PRO A 53 -55.54 -20.46 14.16
CA PRO A 53 -55.08 -20.25 15.54
C PRO A 53 -53.79 -21.02 15.87
N ARG A 54 -53.65 -22.23 15.32
CA ARG A 54 -52.48 -23.09 15.52
C ARG A 54 -51.22 -22.52 14.85
N VAL A 55 -51.34 -21.95 13.65
CA VAL A 55 -50.22 -21.31 12.94
C VAL A 55 -49.87 -19.98 13.59
N ARG A 56 -50.87 -19.18 14.00
CA ARG A 56 -50.68 -17.93 14.74
C ARG A 56 -49.88 -18.17 16.02
N GLN A 57 -50.31 -19.12 16.85
CA GLN A 57 -49.62 -19.45 18.10
C GLN A 57 -48.21 -20.00 17.88
N ALA A 58 -47.99 -20.79 16.82
CA ALA A 58 -46.67 -21.29 16.46
C ALA A 58 -45.72 -20.16 16.01
N LEU A 59 -46.23 -19.19 15.24
CA LEU A 59 -45.48 -18.01 14.81
C LEU A 59 -45.16 -17.07 15.98
N GLU A 60 -46.13 -16.83 16.88
CA GLU A 60 -45.92 -16.03 18.09
C GLU A 60 -44.86 -16.65 19.01
N ARG A 61 -44.92 -17.97 19.23
CA ARG A 61 -43.90 -18.71 20.00
C ARG A 61 -42.52 -18.63 19.36
N ARG A 62 -42.45 -18.58 18.02
CA ARG A 62 -41.19 -18.43 17.28
C ARG A 62 -40.66 -17.00 17.32
N GLY A 63 -41.54 -16.00 17.23
CA GLY A 63 -41.18 -14.58 17.36
C GLY A 63 -40.65 -14.26 18.77
N ALA A 64 -41.14 -14.97 19.78
CA ALA A 64 -40.61 -14.91 21.14
C ALA A 64 -39.32 -15.73 21.34
N ASN A 65 -38.82 -16.45 20.33
CA ASN A 65 -37.65 -17.31 20.47
C ASN A 65 -36.35 -16.49 20.31
N PRO A 66 -35.55 -16.29 21.39
CA PRO A 66 -34.36 -15.46 21.37
C PRO A 66 -33.26 -15.95 20.42
N GLU A 67 -33.27 -17.21 20.01
CA GLU A 67 -32.30 -17.74 19.04
C GLU A 67 -32.51 -17.20 17.62
N ALA A 68 -33.77 -16.96 17.21
CA ALA A 68 -34.06 -16.40 15.89
C ALA A 68 -33.61 -14.93 15.80
N ALA A 69 -33.82 -14.15 16.87
CA ALA A 69 -33.33 -12.79 16.98
C ALA A 69 -31.78 -12.73 16.97
N ARG A 70 -31.10 -13.66 17.67
CA ARG A 70 -29.63 -13.76 17.67
C ARG A 70 -29.07 -14.14 16.28
N ARG A 71 -29.77 -14.98 15.51
CA ARG A 71 -29.36 -15.33 14.13
C ARG A 71 -29.50 -14.14 13.18
N ARG A 72 -30.61 -13.39 13.23
CA ARG A 72 -30.75 -12.14 12.44
C ARG A 72 -29.68 -11.12 12.80
N GLY A 73 -29.46 -10.86 14.09
CA GLY A 73 -28.40 -9.95 14.53
C GLY A 73 -26.99 -10.36 14.10
N ARG A 74 -26.70 -11.66 13.97
CA ARG A 74 -25.44 -12.13 13.39
C ARG A 74 -25.37 -11.90 11.88
N LEU A 75 -26.46 -12.11 11.15
CA LEU A 75 -26.51 -11.88 9.71
C LEU A 75 -26.33 -10.40 9.39
N ASP A 76 -27.05 -9.50 10.07
CA ASP A 76 -26.90 -8.05 9.91
C ASP A 76 -25.47 -7.59 10.25
N ALA A 77 -24.85 -8.19 11.27
CA ALA A 77 -23.46 -7.87 11.64
C ALA A 77 -22.45 -8.37 10.60
N LEU A 78 -22.71 -9.51 9.96
CA LEU A 78 -21.90 -10.01 8.86
C LEU A 78 -22.08 -9.15 7.62
N GLU A 79 -23.30 -8.72 7.31
CA GLU A 79 -23.64 -7.89 6.15
C GLU A 79 -22.97 -6.50 6.23
N ARG A 80 -23.04 -5.84 7.40
CA ARG A 80 -22.29 -4.59 7.64
C ARG A 80 -20.79 -4.78 7.53
N ARG A 81 -20.28 -5.95 7.93
CA ARG A 81 -18.86 -6.26 7.85
C ARG A 81 -18.42 -6.51 6.41
N THR A 82 -19.26 -7.14 5.59
CA THR A 82 -19.01 -7.29 4.15
C THR A 82 -19.07 -5.95 3.42
N GLU A 83 -20.05 -5.08 3.71
CA GLU A 83 -20.10 -3.72 3.15
C GLU A 83 -18.87 -2.88 3.51
N MET A 84 -18.38 -3.01 4.74
CA MET A 84 -17.15 -2.35 5.18
C MET A 84 -15.94 -2.89 4.41
N PHE A 85 -15.82 -4.20 4.24
CA PHE A 85 -14.74 -4.79 3.45
C PHE A 85 -14.80 -4.40 1.97
N GLU A 86 -15.98 -4.32 1.37
CA GLU A 86 -16.12 -3.86 -0.02
C GLU A 86 -15.67 -2.41 -0.18
N LYS A 87 -15.99 -1.53 0.79
CA LYS A 87 -15.49 -0.15 0.81
C LYS A 87 -13.97 -0.09 0.97
N ASP A 88 -13.41 -0.90 1.87
CA ASP A 88 -11.97 -0.96 2.08
C ASP A 88 -11.22 -1.48 0.84
N VAL A 89 -11.80 -2.48 0.15
CA VAL A 89 -11.26 -3.01 -1.13
C VAL A 89 -11.34 -1.96 -2.23
N GLY A 90 -12.44 -1.21 -2.33
CA GLY A 90 -12.58 -0.11 -3.27
C GLY A 90 -11.53 0.98 -3.06
N ALA A 91 -11.36 1.42 -1.80
CA ALA A 91 -10.34 2.42 -1.45
C ALA A 91 -8.91 1.92 -1.69
N LEU A 92 -8.64 0.63 -1.46
CA LEU A 92 -7.35 0.01 -1.76
C LEU A 92 -7.09 -0.02 -3.27
N ALA A 93 -8.10 -0.36 -4.08
CA ALA A 93 -7.99 -0.36 -5.54
C ALA A 93 -7.68 1.04 -6.09
N GLU A 94 -8.35 2.07 -5.58
CA GLU A 94 -8.05 3.47 -5.94
C GLU A 94 -6.63 3.87 -5.56
N ALA A 95 -6.16 3.47 -4.36
CA ALA A 95 -4.79 3.75 -3.93
C ALA A 95 -3.74 3.03 -4.78
N VAL A 96 -4.02 1.80 -5.22
CA VAL A 96 -3.14 1.03 -6.12
C VAL A 96 -3.07 1.68 -7.50
N GLU A 97 -4.19 2.12 -8.06
CA GLU A 97 -4.21 2.83 -9.35
C GLU A 97 -3.50 4.18 -9.27
N ALA A 98 -3.67 4.93 -8.18
CA ALA A 98 -2.93 6.18 -7.95
C ALA A 98 -1.41 5.91 -7.89
N LEU A 99 -0.98 4.89 -7.15
CA LEU A 99 0.43 4.47 -7.10
C LEU A 99 0.95 4.02 -8.46
N ARG A 100 0.13 3.31 -9.25
CA ARG A 100 0.50 2.88 -10.60
C ARG A 100 0.73 4.08 -11.52
N ALA A 101 -0.14 5.08 -11.49
CA ALA A 101 0.02 6.32 -12.25
C ALA A 101 1.28 7.09 -11.81
N GLU A 102 1.57 7.17 -10.51
CA GLU A 102 2.82 7.74 -10.01
C GLU A 102 4.05 6.95 -10.52
N PHE A 103 3.98 5.62 -10.58
CA PHE A 103 5.06 4.79 -11.13
C PHE A 103 5.25 4.99 -12.64
N GLU A 104 4.17 5.14 -13.40
CA GLU A 104 4.24 5.43 -14.84
C GLU A 104 4.89 6.79 -15.09
N THR A 105 4.49 7.84 -14.36
CA THR A 105 5.14 9.16 -14.48
C THR A 105 6.61 9.14 -14.07
N LEU A 106 6.99 8.37 -13.06
CA LEU A 106 8.40 8.15 -12.72
C LEU A 106 9.16 7.41 -13.83
N GLY A 107 8.50 6.45 -14.50
CA GLY A 107 9.03 5.75 -15.66
C GLY A 107 9.30 6.71 -16.82
N ASP A 108 8.36 7.60 -17.12
CA ASP A 108 8.51 8.62 -18.17
C ASP A 108 9.65 9.60 -17.85
N LEU A 109 9.72 10.08 -16.60
CA LEU A 109 10.81 10.96 -16.16
C LEU A 109 12.18 10.27 -16.24
N GLN A 110 12.26 8.97 -15.90
CA GLN A 110 13.49 8.20 -16.06
C GLN A 110 13.85 7.99 -17.53
N ALA A 111 12.86 7.73 -18.39
CA ALA A 111 13.08 7.62 -19.83
C ALA A 111 13.57 8.93 -20.45
N GLU A 112 13.01 10.07 -20.04
CA GLU A 112 13.48 11.39 -20.46
C GLU A 112 14.91 11.68 -19.97
N ALA A 113 15.21 11.33 -18.71
CA ALA A 113 16.56 11.47 -18.15
C ALA A 113 17.57 10.59 -18.92
N LEU A 114 17.22 9.35 -19.26
CA LEU A 114 18.02 8.45 -20.09
C LEU A 114 18.27 9.05 -21.48
N ARG A 115 17.23 9.54 -22.16
CA ARG A 115 17.38 10.22 -23.47
C ARG A 115 18.22 11.50 -23.37
N ALA A 116 18.16 12.22 -22.25
CA ALA A 116 19.03 13.39 -22.03
C ALA A 116 20.49 12.97 -21.83
N TRP A 117 20.75 11.87 -21.14
CA TRP A 117 22.09 11.29 -21.00
C TRP A 117 22.62 10.75 -22.31
N GLU A 118 21.83 10.01 -23.10
CA GLU A 118 22.22 9.53 -24.43
C GLU A 118 22.58 10.68 -25.36
N ARG A 119 21.81 11.78 -25.35
CA ARG A 119 22.14 13.00 -26.11
C ARG A 119 23.46 13.64 -25.67
N ARG A 120 23.74 13.67 -24.36
CA ARG A 120 25.01 14.18 -23.84
C ARG A 120 26.18 13.29 -24.22
N LEU A 121 26.01 11.97 -24.11
CA LEU A 121 27.01 10.99 -24.49
C LEU A 121 27.33 11.10 -25.99
N SER A 122 26.29 11.17 -26.82
CA SER A 122 26.43 11.34 -28.27
C SER A 122 27.09 12.67 -28.64
N ALA A 123 26.84 13.75 -27.89
CA ALA A 123 27.53 15.04 -28.08
C ALA A 123 29.02 14.99 -27.70
N VAL A 124 29.38 14.20 -26.67
CA VAL A 124 30.77 13.94 -26.29
C VAL A 124 31.48 13.07 -27.33
N GLU A 125 30.83 12.00 -27.81
CA GLU A 125 31.35 11.11 -28.85
C GLU A 125 31.51 11.79 -30.21
N SER A 126 30.62 12.75 -30.54
CA SER A 126 30.69 13.54 -31.78
C SER A 126 31.79 14.61 -31.76
N GLY A 127 32.60 14.69 -30.69
CA GLY A 127 33.74 15.59 -30.58
C GLY A 127 33.39 17.09 -30.47
N GLN A 128 32.10 17.44 -30.37
CA GLN A 128 31.65 18.83 -30.33
C GLN A 128 31.87 19.52 -28.96
N GLY A 129 32.27 18.79 -27.92
CA GLY A 129 32.46 19.33 -26.57
C GLY A 129 33.92 19.39 -26.05
N LEU A 130 34.88 18.74 -26.70
CA LEU A 130 36.23 18.54 -26.13
C LEU A 130 37.32 19.47 -26.68
N ALA A 131 36.98 20.41 -27.57
CA ALA A 131 37.97 21.26 -28.23
C ALA A 131 38.28 22.60 -27.52
N GLN A 132 37.72 22.89 -26.33
CA GLN A 132 37.83 24.25 -25.77
C GLN A 132 38.29 24.42 -24.31
N LEU A 133 38.80 23.38 -23.63
CA LEU A 133 39.21 23.52 -22.22
C LEU A 133 40.54 22.83 -21.84
N VAL A 134 41.50 22.71 -22.75
CA VAL A 134 42.86 22.28 -22.38
C VAL A 134 43.91 23.25 -22.91
N THR A 135 43.98 24.41 -22.26
CA THR A 135 45.16 25.28 -22.31
C THR A 135 45.58 25.62 -20.88
N GLY A 136 46.66 24.96 -20.43
CA GLY A 136 47.58 25.52 -19.43
C GLY A 136 47.22 25.37 -17.94
N ARG A 137 46.90 24.17 -17.44
CA ARG A 137 47.05 23.86 -16.01
C ARG A 137 48.21 22.88 -15.83
N GLU A 138 49.21 23.30 -15.06
CA GLU A 138 50.27 22.43 -14.56
C GLU A 138 49.66 21.16 -13.92
N PRO A 139 50.32 19.99 -14.05
CA PRO A 139 49.83 18.77 -13.43
C PRO A 139 49.93 18.92 -11.90
N VAL A 140 48.83 19.33 -11.27
CA VAL A 140 48.66 19.23 -9.82
C VAL A 140 48.80 17.76 -9.47
N ALA A 141 49.84 17.42 -8.71
CA ALA A 141 50.12 16.05 -8.31
C ALA A 141 48.89 15.48 -7.59
N LYS A 142 48.32 14.39 -8.14
CA LYS A 142 47.23 13.67 -7.48
C LYS A 142 47.73 13.18 -6.11
N PRO A 143 46.96 13.39 -5.03
CA PRO A 143 47.32 12.80 -3.74
C PRO A 143 47.44 11.28 -3.90
N HIS A 144 48.54 10.72 -3.41
CA HIS A 144 48.78 9.28 -3.52
C HIS A 144 47.79 8.53 -2.62
N ARG A 145 47.06 7.59 -3.22
CA ARG A 145 46.11 6.72 -2.53
C ARG A 145 46.37 5.29 -2.97
N ASP A 146 46.53 4.39 -2.00
CA ASP A 146 46.79 2.97 -2.27
C ASP A 146 45.63 2.31 -3.04
N HIS A 147 44.41 2.80 -2.81
CA HIS A 147 43.17 2.29 -3.42
C HIS A 147 42.25 3.45 -3.86
N PRO A 148 42.50 4.07 -5.03
CA PRO A 148 41.65 5.16 -5.55
C PRO A 148 40.20 4.74 -5.84
N GLU A 149 39.97 3.44 -6.06
CA GLU A 149 38.66 2.84 -6.31
C GLU A 149 37.79 2.68 -5.05
N VAL A 150 38.35 2.89 -3.85
CA VAL A 150 37.61 2.78 -2.58
C VAL A 150 37.09 4.15 -2.17
N VAL A 151 35.77 4.27 -2.07
CA VAL A 151 35.10 5.46 -1.53
C VAL A 151 35.26 5.48 -0.03
N THR A 152 35.70 6.60 0.54
CA THR A 152 35.75 6.81 1.98
C THR A 152 34.51 7.55 2.48
N LEU A 153 34.17 7.36 3.76
CA LEU A 153 33.01 8.02 4.39
C LEU A 153 33.22 9.53 4.55
N ARG A 154 34.45 9.98 4.78
CA ARG A 154 34.80 11.39 4.94
C ARG A 154 35.48 11.87 3.66
N GLY A 155 35.14 13.09 3.25
CA GLY A 155 35.87 13.74 2.18
C GLY A 155 37.32 14.00 2.57
N GLU A 156 38.24 13.69 1.67
CA GLU A 156 39.66 14.03 1.79
C GLU A 156 40.02 15.14 0.79
N GLU A 157 41.02 15.95 1.12
CA GLU A 157 41.47 17.03 0.25
C GLU A 157 42.06 16.45 -1.05
N GLY A 158 41.61 16.96 -2.20
CA GLY A 158 42.05 16.47 -3.51
C GLY A 158 41.33 15.21 -4.03
N GLU A 159 40.29 14.70 -3.35
CA GLU A 159 39.49 13.58 -3.87
C GLU A 159 38.80 13.87 -5.21
N GLU A 160 38.52 15.14 -5.50
CA GLU A 160 38.00 15.57 -6.80
C GLU A 160 38.97 15.21 -7.94
N LEU A 161 40.28 15.20 -7.68
CA LEU A 161 41.31 14.78 -8.63
C LEU A 161 41.41 13.24 -8.77
N VAL A 162 40.91 12.51 -7.78
CA VAL A 162 40.90 11.03 -7.73
C VAL A 162 39.65 10.49 -8.42
N TYR A 163 38.47 10.97 -8.03
CA TYR A 163 37.18 10.52 -8.55
C TYR A 163 36.75 11.23 -9.85
N GLY A 164 37.37 12.38 -10.17
CA GLY A 164 37.09 13.13 -11.39
C GLY A 164 35.61 13.47 -11.53
N GLU A 165 35.02 13.05 -12.66
CA GLU A 165 33.61 13.29 -12.98
C GLU A 165 32.62 12.63 -12.01
N THR A 166 33.07 11.63 -11.23
CA THR A 166 32.22 10.91 -10.27
C THR A 166 32.19 11.57 -8.88
N ALA A 167 33.04 12.56 -8.64
CA ALA A 167 33.12 13.27 -7.35
C ALA A 167 31.77 13.86 -6.87
N PRO A 168 30.92 14.47 -7.72
CA PRO A 168 29.61 14.95 -7.30
C PRO A 168 28.68 13.84 -6.80
N VAL A 169 28.73 12.66 -7.43
CA VAL A 169 27.91 11.50 -7.06
C VAL A 169 28.37 10.94 -5.71
N VAL A 170 29.68 10.87 -5.48
CA VAL A 170 30.28 10.48 -4.19
C VAL A 170 29.90 11.47 -3.08
N ALA A 171 29.96 12.77 -3.35
CA ALA A 171 29.57 13.80 -2.40
C ALA A 171 28.08 13.71 -2.04
N GLU A 172 27.20 13.53 -3.03
CA GLU A 172 25.78 13.32 -2.79
C GLU A 172 25.52 12.06 -1.95
N TRP A 173 26.19 10.95 -2.26
CA TRP A 173 26.05 9.71 -1.51
C TRP A 173 26.42 9.90 -0.03
N ARG A 174 27.51 10.62 0.26
CA ARG A 174 27.91 10.95 1.64
C ARG A 174 26.85 11.79 2.36
N LEU A 175 26.29 12.79 1.69
CA LEU A 175 25.21 13.63 2.26
C LEU A 175 23.98 12.79 2.60
N GLN A 176 23.56 11.89 1.71
CA GLN A 176 22.41 11.02 1.97
C GLN A 176 22.69 10.03 3.10
N ARG A 177 23.92 9.54 3.21
CA ARG A 177 24.32 8.67 4.31
C ARG A 177 24.26 9.39 5.66
N ILE A 178 24.73 10.63 5.73
CA ILE A 178 24.60 11.47 6.94
C ILE A 178 23.13 11.67 7.27
N ALA A 179 22.31 12.06 6.30
CA ALA A 179 20.87 12.28 6.50
C ALA A 179 20.11 11.01 6.92
N HIS A 180 20.53 9.83 6.46
CA HIS A 180 19.97 8.55 6.87
C HIS A 180 20.32 8.21 8.33
N LEU A 181 21.57 8.49 8.74
CA LEU A 181 22.09 8.22 10.08
C LEU A 181 21.66 9.27 11.13
N ASP A 182 21.08 10.40 10.70
CA ASP A 182 20.58 11.42 11.62
C ASP A 182 19.37 10.91 12.42
N GLU A 183 19.60 10.55 13.69
CA GLU A 183 18.56 10.07 14.61
C GLU A 183 17.45 11.11 14.87
N GLY A 184 17.76 12.40 14.70
CA GLY A 184 16.80 13.50 14.85
C GLY A 184 15.85 13.66 13.67
N ALA A 185 16.20 13.12 12.50
CA ALA A 185 15.41 13.26 11.29
C ALA A 185 14.09 12.47 11.35
N ARG A 186 13.04 13.03 10.73
CA ARG A 186 11.72 12.37 10.68
C ARG A 186 11.85 11.05 9.94
N ARG A 187 11.05 10.05 10.32
CA ARG A 187 11.04 8.72 9.68
C ARG A 187 10.97 8.77 8.15
N VAL A 188 10.19 9.69 7.59
CA VAL A 188 10.06 9.88 6.14
C VAL A 188 11.35 10.42 5.52
N GLU A 189 12.02 11.37 6.17
CA GLU A 189 13.28 11.96 5.69
C GLU A 189 14.39 10.91 5.69
N ARG A 190 14.51 10.14 6.78
CA ARG A 190 15.45 9.01 6.85
C ARG A 190 15.20 7.95 5.79
N ALA A 191 13.94 7.61 5.53
CA ALA A 191 13.57 6.64 4.50
C ALA A 191 13.88 7.17 3.09
N ARG A 192 13.64 8.46 2.81
CA ARG A 192 14.05 9.10 1.54
C ARG A 192 15.56 9.09 1.36
N ALA A 193 16.30 9.45 2.40
CA ALA A 193 17.75 9.45 2.40
C ALA A 193 18.31 8.04 2.15
N LEU A 194 17.74 7.00 2.78
CA LEU A 194 18.10 5.60 2.54
C LEU A 194 17.89 5.19 1.08
N VAL A 195 16.72 5.49 0.51
CA VAL A 195 16.41 5.18 -0.90
C VAL A 195 17.42 5.86 -1.82
N ARG A 196 17.65 7.16 -1.66
CA ARG A 196 18.57 7.91 -2.50
C ARG A 196 20.01 7.43 -2.35
N MET A 197 20.44 7.13 -1.12
CA MET A 197 21.74 6.54 -0.84
C MET A 197 21.92 5.22 -1.60
N LEU A 198 20.98 4.28 -1.50
CA LEU A 198 21.06 2.98 -2.18
C LEU A 198 21.02 3.09 -3.72
N GLU A 199 20.28 4.07 -4.27
CA GLU A 199 20.31 4.37 -5.69
C GLU A 199 21.70 4.83 -6.15
N LEU A 200 22.32 5.71 -5.37
CA LEU A 200 23.68 6.19 -5.63
C LEU A 200 24.70 5.07 -5.46
N GLU A 201 24.56 4.20 -4.45
CA GLU A 201 25.44 3.03 -4.26
C GLU A 201 25.43 2.12 -5.48
N ARG A 202 24.25 1.88 -6.05
CA ARG A 202 24.12 1.08 -7.27
C ARG A 202 24.81 1.73 -8.47
N VAL A 203 24.76 3.06 -8.60
CA VAL A 203 25.46 3.79 -9.68
C VAL A 203 26.97 3.77 -9.45
N LEU A 204 27.42 4.06 -8.24
CA LEU A 204 28.85 4.09 -7.88
C LEU A 204 29.50 2.72 -8.06
N ALA A 205 28.86 1.64 -7.59
CA ALA A 205 29.40 0.29 -7.72
C ALA A 205 29.20 -0.33 -9.12
N GLY A 206 28.10 0.00 -9.78
CA GLY A 206 27.71 -0.64 -11.05
C GLY A 206 28.26 0.06 -12.29
N VAL A 207 28.28 1.39 -12.30
CA VAL A 207 28.70 2.20 -13.46
C VAL A 207 30.13 2.70 -13.27
N HIS A 208 30.44 3.18 -12.07
CA HIS A 208 31.75 3.78 -11.78
C HIS A 208 32.73 2.81 -11.13
N GLU A 209 32.32 1.55 -10.94
CA GLU A 209 33.18 0.49 -10.46
C GLU A 209 33.84 0.76 -9.09
N LEU A 210 33.24 1.66 -8.31
CA LEU A 210 33.76 2.06 -7.01
C LEU A 210 33.33 1.11 -5.91
N THR A 211 34.24 0.90 -4.97
CA THR A 211 34.03 0.07 -3.78
C THR A 211 33.55 0.95 -2.63
N LEU A 212 32.43 0.59 -2.00
CA LEU A 212 31.77 1.42 -1.01
C LEU A 212 32.08 0.97 0.44
N PRO A 213 32.08 1.90 1.42
CA PRO A 213 32.18 1.57 2.84
C PRO A 213 31.06 0.64 3.30
N PRO A 214 31.35 -0.34 4.18
CA PRO A 214 32.51 -0.42 5.08
C PRO A 214 33.76 -1.12 4.52
N SER A 215 33.85 -1.37 3.21
CA SER A 215 35.01 -2.06 2.63
C SER A 215 36.29 -1.21 2.71
N THR A 216 37.39 -1.84 3.14
CA THR A 216 38.74 -1.24 3.13
C THR A 216 39.58 -1.68 1.93
N TYR A 217 39.05 -2.55 1.08
CA TYR A 217 39.71 -3.08 -0.12
C TYR A 217 38.76 -3.06 -1.31
N PRO A 218 39.31 -2.98 -2.54
CA PRO A 218 38.55 -3.15 -3.77
C PRO A 218 37.78 -4.49 -3.81
N TRP A 219 36.60 -4.46 -4.42
CA TRP A 219 35.82 -5.67 -4.68
C TRP A 219 36.31 -6.40 -5.93
N ASP A 220 36.45 -7.71 -5.83
CA ASP A 220 36.48 -8.57 -7.01
C ASP A 220 35.10 -8.60 -7.70
N GLU A 221 35.05 -9.16 -8.92
CA GLU A 221 33.83 -9.19 -9.73
C GLU A 221 32.71 -10.05 -9.10
N SER A 222 33.05 -11.08 -8.33
CA SER A 222 32.06 -11.92 -7.65
C SER A 222 31.39 -11.14 -6.51
N ARG A 223 32.22 -10.57 -5.63
CA ARG A 223 31.77 -9.73 -4.52
C ARG A 223 30.98 -8.54 -5.02
N ARG A 224 31.43 -7.87 -6.09
CA ARG A 224 30.67 -6.76 -6.69
C ARG A 224 29.28 -7.20 -7.16
N ARG A 225 29.14 -8.35 -7.80
CA ARG A 225 27.83 -8.90 -8.21
C ARG A 225 26.94 -9.21 -7.01
N ASP A 226 27.53 -9.67 -5.91
CA ASP A 226 26.78 -9.95 -4.67
C ASP A 226 26.32 -8.65 -3.99
N GLU A 227 27.20 -7.65 -3.89
CA GLU A 227 26.87 -6.33 -3.35
C GLU A 227 25.79 -5.62 -4.19
N LEU A 228 25.91 -5.63 -5.53
CA LEU A 228 24.88 -5.07 -6.41
C LEU A 228 23.53 -5.78 -6.28
N ARG A 229 23.53 -7.10 -6.07
CA ARG A 229 22.30 -7.86 -5.75
C ARG A 229 21.76 -7.45 -4.38
N GLY A 230 22.61 -7.35 -3.36
CA GLY A 230 22.26 -6.89 -2.02
C GLY A 230 21.61 -5.51 -2.04
N VAL A 231 22.27 -4.53 -2.67
CA VAL A 231 21.77 -3.17 -2.86
C VAL A 231 20.44 -3.17 -3.60
N LYS A 232 20.26 -4.00 -4.63
CA LYS A 232 18.97 -4.12 -5.34
C LYS A 232 17.84 -4.57 -4.40
N PHE A 233 18.07 -5.59 -3.58
CA PHE A 233 17.07 -6.06 -2.61
C PHE A 233 16.82 -5.02 -1.52
N ALA A 234 17.87 -4.40 -0.99
CA ALA A 234 17.78 -3.34 0.01
C ALA A 234 16.97 -2.15 -0.52
N LEU A 235 17.16 -1.76 -1.79
CA LEU A 235 16.43 -0.67 -2.42
C LEU A 235 14.92 -0.93 -2.51
N VAL A 236 14.53 -2.17 -2.84
CA VAL A 236 13.12 -2.57 -2.84
C VAL A 236 12.53 -2.45 -1.43
N SER A 237 13.23 -2.96 -0.42
CA SER A 237 12.80 -2.84 0.98
C SER A 237 12.70 -1.38 1.43
N ALA A 238 13.70 -0.56 1.13
CA ALA A 238 13.74 0.86 1.49
C ALA A 238 12.60 1.66 0.84
N ARG A 239 12.26 1.37 -0.42
CA ARG A 239 11.12 2.00 -1.10
C ARG A 239 9.80 1.62 -0.46
N TRP A 240 9.65 0.36 -0.03
CA TRP A 240 8.48 -0.09 0.69
C TRP A 240 8.38 0.59 2.07
N GLU A 241 9.49 0.73 2.79
CA GLU A 241 9.54 1.48 4.04
C GLU A 241 9.18 2.95 3.89
N LEU A 242 9.63 3.60 2.80
CA LEU A 242 9.27 4.96 2.46
C LEU A 242 7.76 5.09 2.19
N ALA A 243 7.20 4.20 1.37
CA ALA A 243 5.76 4.16 1.10
C ALA A 243 4.96 3.99 2.40
N HIS A 244 5.38 3.08 3.27
CA HIS A 244 4.75 2.85 4.56
C HIS A 244 4.88 4.07 5.49
N ALA A 245 6.04 4.74 5.53
CA ALA A 245 6.23 5.94 6.32
C ALA A 245 5.36 7.12 5.83
N LEU A 246 5.18 7.25 4.52
CA LEU A 246 4.28 8.24 3.91
C LEU A 246 2.82 7.94 4.24
N PHE A 247 2.39 6.67 4.10
CA PHE A 247 1.05 6.23 4.46
C PHE A 247 0.70 6.58 5.91
N TRP A 248 1.57 6.22 6.86
CA TRP A 248 1.34 6.54 8.28
C TRP A 248 1.35 8.04 8.58
N ARG A 249 2.16 8.83 7.86
CA ARG A 249 2.11 10.29 7.96
C ARG A 249 0.75 10.82 7.53
N TRP A 250 0.20 10.30 6.43
CA TRP A 250 -1.12 10.68 5.94
C TRP A 250 -2.24 10.27 6.91
N VAL A 251 -2.22 9.03 7.41
CA VAL A 251 -3.17 8.55 8.43
C VAL A 251 -3.16 9.44 9.67
N ARG A 252 -1.97 9.80 10.17
CA ARG A 252 -1.84 10.72 11.31
C ARG A 252 -2.43 12.09 11.00
N LEU A 253 -2.14 12.66 9.82
CA LEU A 253 -2.70 13.95 9.40
C LEU A 253 -4.24 13.90 9.37
N ALA A 254 -4.82 12.86 8.76
CA ALA A 254 -6.27 12.68 8.69
C ALA A 254 -6.90 12.59 10.10
N LEU A 255 -6.31 11.82 11.01
CA LEU A 255 -6.77 11.71 12.40
C LEU A 255 -6.64 13.04 13.17
N THR A 256 -5.57 13.80 12.94
CA THR A 256 -5.39 15.10 13.60
C THR A 256 -6.32 16.19 13.07
N LEU A 257 -6.60 16.20 11.76
CA LEU A 257 -7.51 17.16 11.14
C LEU A 257 -8.98 16.89 11.51
N GLY A 258 -9.36 15.62 11.67
CA GLY A 258 -10.70 15.25 12.18
C GLY A 258 -10.98 15.75 13.62
N ARG A 259 -9.92 16.08 14.37
CA ARG A 259 -10.01 16.59 15.75
C ARG A 259 -10.22 18.11 15.84
N TRP A 260 -10.03 18.86 14.76
CA TRP A 260 -10.23 20.32 14.71
C TRP A 260 -11.62 20.73 14.21
N ARG A 261 -12.51 19.76 13.93
CA ARG A 261 -13.86 19.98 13.40
C ARG A 261 -14.99 19.69 14.41
N ARG A 262 -14.67 19.61 15.71
CA ARG A 262 -15.62 19.59 16.83
C ARG A 262 -15.23 20.68 17.82
#